data_AF-B9MJQ3-F1
#
_entry.id   AF-B9MJQ3-F1
#
_cell.length_a   1.000
_cell.length_b   1.000
_cell.length_c   1.000
_cell.angle_alpha   90.00
_cell.angle_beta   90.00
_cell.angle_gamma   90.00
#
_symmetry.space_group_name_H-M   'P 1'
#
loop_
_entity.id
_entity.type
_entity.pdbx_description
1 polymer ?
#
loop_
_entity_poly.entity_id
_entity_poly.type
_entity_poly.pdbx_seq_one_letter_code
_entity_poly.pdbx_strand_id
1 'polypeptide(L)'
;MNTYKFARTFRGFKPSSVIEYLNNLEMTYEKEIKEKQEKIEELKKENEELKNTLKKLEEELSKLNEQKIKIAELLIIAQEKAESIVSKAIEEGENKKRALLAEIEEHEKLLQNLKDEIKRIKGELQSFISKFDEKTVRDSQSELQEESSIM
;
A
#
# COMPACT_ATOMS: atom_id res chain seq x y z
N MET A 1 63.70 36.66 -14.24
CA MET A 1 63.87 37.75 -15.21
C MET A 1 65.07 37.44 -16.09
N ASN A 2 64.84 37.03 -17.34
CA ASN A 2 65.91 36.86 -18.31
C ASN A 2 66.32 38.26 -18.79
N THR A 3 67.47 38.77 -18.35
CA THR A 3 67.96 40.09 -18.76
C THR A 3 68.59 39.98 -20.15
N TYR A 4 67.89 40.44 -21.19
CA TYR A 4 68.41 40.44 -22.56
C TYR A 4 69.59 41.43 -22.65
N LYS A 5 70.74 40.95 -23.13
CA LYS A 5 71.95 41.78 -23.27
C LYS A 5 72.02 42.38 -24.68
N PHE A 6 71.73 43.67 -24.79
CA PHE A 6 71.86 44.39 -26.05
C PHE A 6 73.33 44.62 -26.42
N ALA A 7 73.70 44.34 -27.67
CA ALA A 7 75.00 44.75 -28.21
C ALA A 7 75.14 46.28 -28.18
N ARG A 8 76.34 46.82 -27.91
CA ARG A 8 76.59 48.27 -27.81
C ARG A 8 77.35 48.78 -29.03
N THR A 9 77.13 50.04 -29.37
CA THR A 9 77.95 50.80 -30.34
C THR A 9 78.72 51.90 -29.61
N PHE A 10 79.55 52.68 -30.32
CA PHE A 10 80.31 53.81 -29.74
C PHE A 10 79.42 54.79 -28.94
N ARG A 11 78.12 54.84 -29.25
CA ARG A 11 77.11 55.52 -28.44
C ARG A 11 75.79 54.72 -28.44
N GLY A 12 75.44 54.14 -27.30
CA GLY A 12 74.15 53.47 -27.09
C GLY A 12 74.10 52.00 -27.55
N PHE A 13 72.90 51.48 -27.74
CA PHE A 13 72.66 50.09 -28.16
C PHE A 13 72.64 49.95 -29.67
N LYS A 14 73.09 48.80 -30.17
CA LYS A 14 73.06 48.44 -31.58
C LYS A 14 71.59 48.26 -32.00
N PRO A 15 71.08 49.04 -32.98
CA PRO A 15 69.68 48.98 -33.38
C PRO A 15 69.20 47.58 -33.74
N SER A 16 70.04 46.78 -34.43
CA SER A 16 69.69 45.40 -34.80
C SER A 16 69.43 44.49 -33.59
N SER A 17 70.16 44.67 -32.49
CA SER A 17 70.00 43.87 -31.27
C SER A 17 68.74 44.26 -30.50
N VAL A 18 68.31 45.52 -30.59
CA VAL A 18 67.05 46.00 -30.03
C VAL A 18 65.87 45.50 -30.86
N ILE A 19 65.96 45.59 -32.19
CA ILE A 19 64.93 45.09 -33.12
C ILE A 19 64.73 43.59 -32.95
N GLU A 20 65.80 42.80 -32.87
CA GLU A 20 65.72 41.36 -32.64
C GLU A 20 65.01 41.03 -31.32
N TYR A 21 65.32 41.75 -30.24
CA TYR A 21 64.63 41.59 -28.96
C TYR A 21 63.14 41.93 -29.06
N LEU A 22 62.80 43.05 -29.71
CA LEU A 22 61.40 43.47 -29.88
C LEU A 22 60.62 42.45 -30.70
N ASN A 23 61.19 41.92 -31.78
CA ASN A 23 60.56 40.89 -32.59
C ASN A 23 60.36 39.59 -31.79
N ASN A 24 61.37 39.14 -31.03
CA ASN A 24 61.23 37.95 -30.19
C ASN A 24 60.18 38.15 -29.09
N LEU A 25 60.10 39.34 -28.51
CA LEU A 25 59.10 39.71 -27.51
C LEU A 25 57.69 39.73 -28.10
N GLU A 26 57.52 40.32 -29.29
CA GLU A 26 56.27 40.34 -30.04
C GLU A 26 55.81 38.92 -30.37
N MET A 27 56.67 38.09 -30.96
CA MET A 27 56.37 36.67 -31.23
C MET A 27 55.98 35.89 -29.96
N THR A 28 56.63 36.17 -28.82
CA THR A 28 56.31 35.50 -27.55
C THR A 28 54.90 35.89 -27.09
N TYR A 29 54.56 37.18 -27.13
CA TYR A 29 53.23 37.63 -26.76
C TYR A 29 52.15 37.18 -27.74
N GLU A 30 52.42 37.19 -29.04
CA GLU A 30 51.49 36.64 -30.04
C GLU A 30 51.18 35.17 -29.75
N LYS A 31 52.22 34.38 -29.43
CA LYS A 31 52.05 32.98 -29.05
C LYS A 31 51.22 32.83 -27.77
N GLU A 32 51.55 33.56 -26.71
CA GLU A 32 50.79 33.50 -25.45
C GLU A 32 49.33 33.95 -25.61
N ILE A 33 49.08 34.98 -26.42
CA ILE A 33 47.73 35.45 -26.74
C ILE A 33 46.95 34.34 -27.46
N LYS A 34 47.57 33.70 -28.45
CA LYS A 34 46.95 32.61 -29.19
C LYS A 34 46.62 31.42 -28.29
N GLU A 35 47.56 30.98 -27.46
CA GLU A 35 47.34 29.87 -26.52
C GLU A 35 46.21 30.18 -25.51
N LYS A 36 46.16 31.41 -24.99
CA LYS A 36 45.08 31.85 -24.10
C LYS A 36 43.73 31.91 -24.83
N GLN A 37 43.70 32.36 -26.08
CA GLN A 37 42.48 32.39 -26.90
C GLN A 37 41.96 30.98 -27.16
N GLU A 38 42.83 30.04 -27.54
CA GLU A 38 42.47 28.63 -27.70
C GLU A 38 41.90 28.04 -26.41
N LYS A 39 42.52 28.35 -25.25
CA LYS A 39 42.01 27.89 -23.96
C LYS A 39 40.65 28.50 -23.60
N ILE A 40 40.43 29.77 -23.92
CA ILE A 40 39.13 30.44 -23.71
C ILE A 40 38.04 29.74 -24.53
N GLU A 41 38.31 29.41 -25.79
CA GLU A 41 37.33 28.73 -26.65
C GLU A 41 37.04 27.29 -26.18
N GLU A 42 38.06 26.56 -25.72
CA GLU A 42 37.87 25.25 -25.10
C GLU A 42 36.97 25.34 -23.85
N LEU A 43 37.28 26.26 -22.94
CA LEU A 43 36.50 26.45 -21.71
C LEU A 43 35.07 26.89 -21.98
N LYS A 44 34.85 27.74 -23.00
CA LYS A 44 33.49 28.11 -23.43
C LYS A 44 32.71 26.90 -23.90
N LYS A 45 33.33 26.04 -24.71
CA LYS A 45 32.68 24.81 -25.20
C LYS A 45 32.32 23.88 -24.04
N GLU A 46 33.25 23.65 -23.12
CA GLU A 46 33.00 22.83 -21.92
C GLU A 46 31.87 23.43 -21.06
N ASN A 47 31.85 24.75 -20.88
CA ASN A 47 30.82 25.43 -20.12
C ASN A 47 29.42 25.25 -20.75
N GLU A 48 29.31 25.35 -22.07
CA GLU A 48 28.05 25.12 -22.78
C GLU A 48 27.62 23.64 -22.72
N GLU A 49 28.56 22.69 -22.81
CA GLU A 49 28.26 21.28 -22.62
C GLU A 49 27.73 21.01 -21.19
N LEU A 50 28.36 21.57 -20.17
CA LEU A 50 27.93 21.44 -18.77
C LEU A 50 26.56 22.08 -18.50
N LYS A 51 26.26 23.23 -19.11
CA LYS A 51 24.92 23.83 -19.02
C LYS A 51 23.85 22.93 -19.64
N ASN A 52 24.16 22.33 -20.79
CA ASN A 52 23.24 21.44 -21.48
C ASN A 52 23.00 20.15 -20.69
N THR A 53 24.03 19.58 -20.06
CA THR A 53 23.86 18.39 -19.21
C THR A 53 23.09 18.72 -17.94
N LEU A 54 23.37 19.86 -17.31
CA LEU A 54 22.64 20.32 -16.12
C LEU A 54 21.15 20.48 -16.42
N LYS A 55 20.81 21.15 -17.53
CA LYS A 55 19.41 21.31 -17.94
C LYS A 55 18.70 19.97 -18.17
N LYS A 56 19.37 19.00 -18.82
CA LYS A 56 18.80 17.66 -19.01
C LYS A 56 18.56 16.94 -17.68
N LEU A 57 19.52 17.01 -16.76
CA LEU A 57 19.39 16.40 -15.44
C LEU A 57 18.25 17.05 -14.62
N GLU A 58 18.07 18.36 -14.71
CA GLU A 58 16.94 19.06 -14.08
C GLU A 58 15.59 18.60 -14.66
N GLU A 59 15.49 18.46 -15.99
CA GLU A 59 14.29 17.93 -16.64
C GLU A 59 13.98 16.47 -16.24
N GLU A 60 15.00 15.61 -16.17
CA GLU A 60 14.87 14.23 -15.71
C GLU A 60 14.45 14.15 -14.23
N LEU A 61 15.05 14.97 -13.37
CA LEU A 61 14.72 15.05 -11.96
C LEU A 61 13.27 15.51 -11.75
N SER A 62 12.80 16.48 -12.54
CA SER A 62 11.40 16.92 -12.50
C SER A 62 10.45 15.77 -12.86
N LYS A 63 10.74 15.04 -13.95
CA LYS A 63 9.92 13.88 -14.36
C LYS A 63 9.90 12.78 -13.30
N LEU A 64 11.04 12.48 -12.69
CA LEU A 64 11.13 11.50 -11.60
C LEU A 64 10.31 11.93 -10.38
N ASN A 65 10.33 13.22 -10.03
CA ASN A 65 9.52 13.74 -8.93
C ASN A 65 8.02 13.64 -9.22
N GLU A 66 7.58 13.97 -10.44
CA GLU A 66 6.18 13.79 -10.85
C GLU A 66 5.74 12.33 -10.79
N GLN A 67 6.59 11.40 -11.26
CA GLN A 67 6.32 9.97 -11.17
C GLN A 67 6.22 9.50 -9.72
N LYS A 68 7.13 9.96 -8.85
CA LYS A 68 7.12 9.65 -7.43
C LYS A 68 5.82 10.10 -6.76
N ILE A 69 5.35 11.31 -7.06
CA ILE A 69 4.07 11.84 -6.55
C ILE A 69 2.91 10.94 -6.98
N LYS A 70 2.81 10.61 -8.27
CA LYS A 70 1.75 9.73 -8.80
C LYS A 70 1.77 8.35 -8.16
N ILE A 71 2.95 7.77 -7.95
CA ILE A 71 3.09 6.47 -7.27
C ILE A 71 2.61 6.58 -5.83
N ALA A 72 2.98 7.64 -5.10
CA ALA A 72 2.52 7.84 -3.73
C ALA A 72 1.00 7.99 -3.64
N GLU A 73 0.38 8.75 -4.56
CA GLU A 73 -1.08 8.88 -4.65
C GLU A 73 -1.77 7.52 -4.89
N LEU A 74 -1.24 6.72 -5.83
CA LEU A 74 -1.78 5.40 -6.11
C LEU A 74 -1.64 4.45 -4.91
N LEU A 75 -0.53 4.51 -4.18
CA LEU A 75 -0.33 3.70 -2.98
C LEU A 75 -1.32 4.06 -1.87
N ILE A 76 -1.58 5.36 -1.66
CA ILE A 76 -2.58 5.83 -0.70
C ILE A 76 -3.96 5.29 -1.08
N ILE A 77 -4.39 5.46 -2.33
CA ILE A 77 -5.68 4.97 -2.82
C ILE A 77 -5.79 3.44 -2.66
N ALA A 78 -4.72 2.71 -2.98
CA ALA A 78 -4.68 1.27 -2.84
C ALA A 78 -4.84 0.84 -1.37
N GLN A 79 -4.15 1.53 -0.45
CA GLN A 79 -4.25 1.28 0.98
C GLN A 79 -5.66 1.56 1.51
N GLU A 80 -6.23 2.73 1.21
CA GLU A 80 -7.59 3.10 1.63
C GLU A 80 -8.63 2.09 1.12
N LYS A 81 -8.48 1.64 -0.13
CA LYS A 81 -9.36 0.62 -0.71
C LYS A 81 -9.21 -0.73 -0.02
N ALA A 82 -7.98 -1.14 0.30
CA ALA A 82 -7.72 -2.38 1.01
C ALA A 82 -8.32 -2.35 2.43
N GLU A 83 -8.11 -1.26 3.17
CA GLU A 83 -8.71 -1.04 4.49
C GLU A 83 -10.24 -1.07 4.40
N SER A 84 -10.85 -0.39 3.41
CA SER A 84 -12.29 -0.42 3.21
C SER A 84 -12.83 -1.83 2.96
N ILE A 85 -12.15 -2.63 2.15
CA ILE A 85 -12.55 -4.02 1.88
C ILE A 85 -12.49 -4.85 3.17
N VAL A 86 -11.42 -4.73 3.94
CA VAL A 86 -11.25 -5.45 5.21
C VAL A 86 -12.33 -5.05 6.21
N SER A 87 -12.58 -3.75 6.39
CA SER A 87 -13.63 -3.26 7.28
C SER A 87 -15.02 -3.78 6.89
N LYS A 88 -15.35 -3.76 5.59
CA LYS A 88 -16.63 -4.32 5.10
C LYS A 88 -16.75 -5.81 5.35
N ALA A 89 -15.67 -6.58 5.09
CA ALA A 89 -15.68 -8.02 5.33
C ALA A 89 -15.88 -8.36 6.82
N ILE A 90 -15.26 -7.59 7.72
CA ILE A 90 -15.45 -7.73 9.16
C ILE A 90 -16.90 -7.41 9.55
N GLU A 91 -17.43 -6.29 9.08
CA GLU A 91 -18.81 -5.87 9.38
C GLU A 91 -19.84 -6.89 8.87
N GLU A 92 -19.69 -7.37 7.63
CA GLU A 92 -20.54 -8.40 7.06
C GLU A 92 -20.44 -9.72 7.83
N GLY A 93 -19.24 -10.11 8.26
CA GLY A 93 -19.01 -11.30 9.08
C GLY A 93 -19.70 -11.21 10.44
N GLU A 94 -19.54 -10.07 11.13
CA GLU A 94 -20.19 -9.78 12.41
C GLU A 94 -21.72 -9.76 12.28
N ASN A 95 -22.25 -9.15 11.22
CA ASN A 95 -23.70 -9.12 10.95
C ASN A 95 -24.25 -10.53 10.67
N LYS A 96 -23.58 -11.33 9.84
CA LYS A 96 -23.98 -12.73 9.56
C LYS A 96 -23.92 -13.58 10.82
N LYS A 97 -22.88 -13.43 11.64
CA LYS A 97 -22.75 -14.13 12.93
C LYS A 97 -23.92 -13.78 13.85
N ARG A 98 -24.26 -12.51 13.98
CA ARG A 98 -25.41 -12.06 14.79
C ARG A 98 -26.74 -12.64 14.28
N ALA A 99 -26.95 -12.64 12.96
CA ALA A 99 -28.15 -13.23 12.37
C ALA A 99 -28.27 -14.73 12.66
N LEU A 100 -27.19 -15.49 12.48
CA LEU A 100 -27.17 -16.93 12.78
C LEU A 100 -27.40 -17.23 14.27
N LEU A 101 -26.84 -16.42 15.17
CA LEU A 101 -27.09 -16.59 16.60
C LEU A 101 -28.55 -16.34 16.98
N ALA A 102 -29.19 -15.34 16.38
CA ALA A 102 -30.61 -15.07 16.59
C ALA A 102 -31.49 -16.22 16.07
N GLU A 103 -31.17 -16.78 14.90
CA GLU A 103 -31.86 -17.93 14.33
C GLU A 103 -31.69 -19.18 15.22
N ILE A 104 -30.49 -19.44 15.74
CA ILE A 104 -30.23 -20.53 16.70
C ILE A 104 -31.11 -20.36 17.94
N GLU A 105 -31.16 -19.16 18.53
CA GLU A 105 -31.96 -18.90 19.73
C GLU A 105 -33.46 -19.13 19.47
N GLU A 106 -33.96 -18.77 18.28
CA GLU A 106 -35.34 -19.05 17.86
C GLU A 106 -35.61 -20.55 17.75
N HIS A 107 -34.71 -21.30 17.09
CA HIS A 107 -34.83 -22.76 16.98
C HIS A 107 -34.74 -23.46 18.33
N GLU A 108 -33.90 -22.99 19.26
CA GLU A 108 -33.82 -23.53 20.62
C GLU A 108 -35.14 -23.35 21.37
N LYS A 109 -35.77 -22.17 21.26
CA LYS A 109 -37.10 -21.90 21.85
C LYS A 109 -38.16 -22.81 21.24
N LEU A 110 -38.16 -22.97 19.91
CA LEU A 110 -39.09 -23.86 19.22
C LEU A 110 -38.94 -25.32 19.68
N LEU A 111 -37.70 -25.82 19.78
CA LEU A 111 -37.41 -27.16 20.26
C LEU A 111 -37.87 -27.37 21.70
N GLN A 112 -37.67 -26.38 22.57
CA GLN A 112 -38.13 -26.45 23.95
C GLN A 112 -39.66 -26.51 24.03
N ASN A 113 -40.36 -25.67 23.26
CA ASN A 113 -41.83 -25.71 23.17
C ASN A 113 -42.34 -27.06 22.68
N LEU A 114 -41.77 -27.60 21.60
CA LEU A 114 -42.14 -28.93 21.07
C LEU A 114 -41.89 -30.04 22.09
N LYS A 115 -40.79 -29.98 22.83
CA LYS A 115 -40.46 -30.95 23.88
C LYS A 115 -41.49 -30.91 25.02
N ASP A 116 -41.91 -29.73 25.43
CA ASP A 116 -42.92 -29.56 26.48
C ASP A 116 -44.31 -30.03 26.01
N GLU A 117 -44.63 -29.81 24.73
CA GLU A 117 -45.85 -30.31 24.12
C GLU A 117 -45.88 -31.85 24.02
N ILE A 118 -44.76 -32.48 23.63
CA ILE A 118 -44.63 -33.95 23.63
C ILE A 118 -44.82 -34.51 25.05
N LYS A 119 -44.24 -33.87 26.08
CA LYS A 119 -44.45 -34.29 27.47
C LYS A 119 -45.91 -34.18 27.89
N ARG A 120 -46.58 -33.09 27.51
CA ARG A 120 -48.01 -32.88 27.76
C ARG A 120 -48.84 -33.99 27.13
N ILE A 121 -48.67 -34.22 25.82
CA ILE A 121 -49.38 -35.27 25.08
C ILE A 121 -49.13 -36.64 25.71
N LYS A 122 -47.89 -36.96 26.08
CA LYS A 122 -47.57 -38.22 26.77
C LYS A 122 -48.33 -38.36 28.09
N GLY A 123 -48.39 -37.29 28.90
CA GLY A 123 -49.13 -37.28 30.16
C GLY A 123 -50.64 -37.43 29.96
N GLU A 124 -51.21 -36.75 28.96
CA GLU A 124 -52.61 -36.90 28.57
C GLU A 124 -52.92 -38.34 28.13
N LEU A 125 -52.05 -38.95 27.31
CA LEU A 125 -52.19 -40.32 26.84
C LEU A 125 -52.11 -41.33 27.99
N GLN A 126 -51.16 -41.16 28.92
CA GLN A 126 -51.06 -41.99 30.12
C GLN A 126 -52.31 -41.87 31.00
N SER A 127 -52.81 -40.66 31.23
CA SER A 127 -54.06 -40.45 31.98
C SER A 127 -55.25 -41.12 31.31
N PHE A 128 -55.33 -41.05 29.98
CA PHE A 128 -56.39 -41.70 29.21
C PHE A 128 -56.33 -43.23 29.34
N ILE A 129 -55.14 -43.83 29.23
CA ILE A 129 -54.93 -45.27 29.41
C ILE A 129 -55.33 -45.70 30.84
N SER A 130 -54.86 -45.00 31.87
CA SER A 130 -55.21 -45.34 33.26
C SER A 130 -56.72 -45.29 33.53
N LYS A 131 -57.44 -44.32 32.94
CA LYS A 131 -58.91 -44.26 33.03
C LYS A 131 -59.60 -45.42 32.32
N PHE A 132 -59.05 -45.85 31.19
CA PHE A 132 -59.56 -47.03 30.48
C PHE A 132 -59.34 -48.28 31.32
N ASP A 133 -58.13 -48.50 31.84
CA ASP A 133 -57.79 -49.65 32.70
C ASP A 133 -58.67 -49.69 33.97
N GLU A 134 -58.87 -48.55 34.64
CA GLU A 134 -59.78 -48.47 35.79
C GLU A 134 -61.22 -48.83 35.42
N LYS A 135 -61.68 -48.45 34.22
CA LYS A 135 -63.01 -48.75 33.74
C LYS A 135 -63.18 -50.23 33.38
N THR A 136 -62.22 -50.83 32.67
CA THR A 136 -62.24 -52.28 32.40
C THR A 136 -62.19 -53.10 33.68
N VAL A 137 -61.35 -52.73 34.65
CA VAL A 137 -61.32 -53.41 35.96
C VAL A 137 -62.66 -53.29 36.68
N ARG A 138 -63.31 -52.12 36.63
CA ARG A 138 -64.60 -51.89 37.27
C ARG A 138 -65.73 -52.67 36.58
N ASP A 139 -65.72 -52.72 35.24
CA ASP A 139 -66.71 -53.46 34.43
C ASP A 139 -66.56 -55.00 34.65
N SER A 140 -65.33 -55.52 34.75
CA SER A 140 -65.08 -56.93 35.09
C SER A 140 -65.48 -57.30 36.53
N GLN A 141 -65.39 -56.37 37.48
CA GLN A 141 -65.85 -56.58 38.86
C GLN A 141 -67.38 -56.60 38.97
N SER A 142 -68.09 -55.82 38.15
CA SER A 142 -69.56 -55.87 38.09
C SER A 142 -70.09 -57.18 37.48
N GLU A 143 -69.45 -57.71 36.44
CA GLU A 143 -69.86 -59.01 35.83
C GLU A 143 -69.66 -60.18 36.81
N LEU A 144 -68.58 -60.18 37.60
CA LEU A 144 -68.34 -61.21 38.63
C LEU A 144 -69.32 -61.12 39.82
N GLN A 145 -69.83 -59.92 40.13
CA GLN A 145 -70.87 -59.74 41.15
C GLN A 145 -72.27 -60.14 40.67
N GLU A 146 -72.58 -59.94 39.39
CA GLU A 146 -73.82 -60.43 38.79
C GLU A 146 -73.83 -61.97 38.67
N GLU A 147 -72.73 -62.61 38.25
CA GLU A 147 -72.65 -64.08 38.22
C GLU A 147 -72.71 -64.72 39.62
N SER A 148 -72.10 -64.09 40.64
CA SER A 148 -72.18 -64.56 42.03
C SER A 148 -73.56 -64.34 42.69
N SER A 149 -74.42 -63.49 42.14
CA SER A 149 -75.75 -63.22 42.68
C SER A 149 -76.85 -64.06 42.01
N ILE A 150 -76.51 -64.83 40.96
CA ILE A 150 -77.41 -65.71 40.22
C ILE A 150 -77.20 -67.20 40.59
N MET A 151 -76.12 -67.55 41.31
CA MET A 151 -75.98 -68.82 42.05
C MET A 151 -76.53 -68.71 43.47
#